data_AF-A0A4Y2W0M8-F1
#
_entry.id   AF-A0A4Y2W0M8-F1
#
_cell.length_a   1.000
_cell.length_b   1.000
_cell.length_c   1.000
_cell.angle_alpha   90.00
_cell.angle_beta   90.00
_cell.angle_gamma   90.00
#
_symmetry.space_group_name_H-M   'P 1'
#
loop_
_entity.id
_entity.type
_entity.pdbx_description
1 polymer ?
#
loop_
_entity_poly.entity_id
_entity_poly.type
_entity_poly.pdbx_seq_one_letter_code
_entity_poly.pdbx_strand_id
1 'polypeptide(L)'
;SEIVSFEYRSIYCFTYKFGFTLTFMVMPLIAWLIPDWFWLHLIFTLPWVSLLCAFWILPETPRWLLTNGKFIELEELLLYAAEKNGKDMKKAKLEINDFIAYHSQVTKSFETSFISLTRGWQRLGFGDKV
;
A
#
# COMPACT_ATOMS: atom_id res chain seq x y z
N SER A 1 -3.96 2.88 5.79
CA SER A 1 -4.86 2.03 6.61
C SER A 1 -4.16 0.82 7.21
N GLU A 2 -3.10 0.34 6.55
CA GLU A 2 -2.39 -0.88 6.92
C GLU A 2 -1.36 -0.68 8.05
N ILE A 3 -0.58 0.41 7.98
CA ILE A 3 0.50 0.74 8.93
C ILE A 3 0.03 1.46 10.20
N VAL A 4 -1.27 1.69 10.38
CA VAL A 4 -1.81 2.50 11.48
C VAL A 4 -2.92 1.76 12.22
N SER A 5 -2.80 1.67 13.55
CA SER A 5 -3.81 1.14 14.48
C SER A 5 -5.14 1.91 14.38
N PHE A 6 -6.26 1.23 14.64
CA PHE A 6 -7.62 1.76 14.44
C PHE A 6 -7.87 3.11 15.12
N GLU A 7 -7.30 3.33 16.31
CA GLU A 7 -7.49 4.56 17.09
C GLU A 7 -6.93 5.81 16.39
N TYR A 8 -5.81 5.67 15.68
CA TYR A 8 -5.16 6.83 15.04
C TYR A 8 -5.69 7.10 13.62
N ARG A 9 -6.47 6.20 13.03
CA ARG A 9 -6.90 6.36 11.62
C ARG A 9 -7.70 7.63 11.38
N SER A 10 -8.57 7.98 12.32
CA SER A 10 -9.40 9.18 12.23
C SER A 10 -8.56 10.45 12.31
N ILE A 11 -7.55 10.50 13.18
CA ILE A 11 -6.72 11.69 13.34
C ILE A 11 -5.80 11.92 12.13
N TYR A 12 -5.23 10.86 11.54
CA TYR A 12 -4.45 10.98 10.29
C TYR A 12 -5.32 11.45 9.13
N CYS A 13 -6.51 10.85 8.97
CA CYS A 13 -7.44 11.24 7.92
C CYS A 13 -7.87 12.70 8.06
N PHE A 14 -8.17 13.12 9.29
CA PHE A 14 -8.51 14.50 9.60
C PHE A 14 -7.37 15.46 9.29
N THR A 15 -6.15 15.17 9.75
CA THR A 15 -4.97 16.02 9.52
C THR A 15 -4.68 16.19 8.04
N TYR A 16 -4.73 15.08 7.27
CA TYR A 16 -4.55 15.12 5.83
C TYR A 16 -5.63 15.97 5.12
N LYS A 17 -6.90 15.72 5.45
CA LYS A 17 -8.03 16.48 4.87
C LYS A 17 -7.94 17.97 5.22
N PHE A 18 -7.60 18.27 6.46
CA PHE A 18 -7.44 19.65 6.93
C PHE A 18 -6.30 20.37 6.20
N GLY A 19 -5.14 19.73 6.08
CA GLY A 19 -4.02 20.27 5.31
C GLY A 19 -4.38 20.52 3.84
N PHE A 20 -5.11 19.59 3.22
CA PHE A 20 -5.59 19.77 1.85
C PHE A 20 -6.52 20.99 1.74
N THR A 21 -7.52 21.11 2.61
CA THR A 21 -8.44 22.26 2.64
C THR A 21 -7.70 23.59 2.80
N LEU A 22 -6.72 23.67 3.71
CA LEU A 22 -5.91 24.86 3.88
C LEU A 22 -5.15 25.24 2.61
N THR A 23 -4.56 24.27 1.93
CA THR A 23 -3.87 24.51 0.65
C THR A 23 -4.80 25.13 -0.39
N PHE A 24 -6.04 24.65 -0.54
CA PHE A 24 -7.00 25.25 -1.49
C PHE A 24 -7.43 26.66 -1.09
N MET A 25 -7.51 26.96 0.21
CA MET A 25 -7.80 28.31 0.69
C MET A 25 -6.65 29.29 0.41
N VAL A 26 -5.40 28.82 0.50
CA VAL A 26 -4.21 29.64 0.27
C VAL A 26 -3.88 29.77 -1.23
N MET A 27 -4.24 28.78 -2.05
CA MET A 27 -4.03 28.77 -3.50
C MET A 27 -4.44 30.07 -4.23
N PRO A 28 -5.65 30.64 -4.03
CA PRO A 28 -6.04 31.90 -4.68
C PRO A 28 -5.23 33.10 -4.19
N LEU A 29 -4.75 33.11 -2.94
CA LEU A 29 -3.89 34.17 -2.43
C LEU A 29 -2.53 34.17 -3.14
N ILE A 30 -1.97 32.98 -3.39
CA ILE A 30 -0.70 32.82 -4.12
C ILE A 30 -0.88 33.21 -5.59
N ALA A 31 -1.99 32.82 -6.21
CA ALA A 31 -2.30 33.18 -7.60
C ALA A 31 -2.48 34.69 -7.80
N TRP A 32 -2.94 35.42 -6.78
CA TRP A 32 -3.02 36.88 -6.83
C TRP A 32 -1.65 37.55 -6.70
N LEU A 33 -0.73 36.96 -5.92
CA LEU A 33 0.60 37.52 -5.69
C LEU A 33 1.58 37.29 -6.86
N ILE A 34 1.42 36.18 -7.58
CA ILE A 34 2.27 35.79 -8.71
C ILE A 34 1.37 35.60 -9.95
N PRO A 35 1.23 36.63 -10.79
CA PRO A 35 0.36 36.57 -11.97
C PRO A 35 0.95 35.72 -13.11
N ASP A 36 2.25 35.39 -13.05
CA ASP A 36 2.91 34.57 -14.06
C ASP A 36 2.68 33.07 -13.83
N TRP A 37 1.98 32.45 -14.77
CA TRP A 37 1.60 31.03 -14.71
C TRP A 37 2.79 30.05 -14.68
N PHE A 38 3.94 30.43 -15.23
CA PHE A 38 5.15 29.59 -15.25
C PHE A 38 5.73 29.40 -13.84
N TRP A 39 5.82 30.49 -13.06
CA TRP A 39 6.32 30.44 -11.69
C TRP A 39 5.40 29.64 -10.77
N LEU A 40 4.08 29.73 -10.97
CA LEU A 40 3.12 28.88 -10.27
C LEU A 40 3.38 27.39 -10.54
N HIS A 41 3.55 27.00 -11.81
CA HIS A 41 3.86 25.60 -12.15
C HIS A 41 5.18 25.10 -11.54
N LEU A 42 6.21 25.94 -11.49
CA LEU A 42 7.49 25.59 -10.87
C LEU A 42 7.32 25.31 -9.37
N ILE A 43 6.56 26.16 -8.68
CA ILE A 43 6.28 26.01 -7.24
C ILE A 43 5.50 24.73 -6.96
N PHE A 44 4.55 24.35 -7.81
CA PHE A 44 3.82 23.08 -7.64
C PHE A 44 4.70 21.88 -7.95
N THR A 45 5.48 21.91 -9.02
CA THR A 45 6.29 20.74 -9.43
C THR A 45 7.41 20.42 -8.44
N LEU A 46 7.99 21.42 -7.76
CA LEU A 46 9.02 21.23 -6.74
C LEU A 46 8.66 20.21 -5.63
N PRO A 47 7.55 20.36 -4.87
CA PRO A 47 7.15 19.39 -3.87
C PRO A 47 6.81 18.03 -4.48
N TRP A 48 6.19 17.97 -5.67
CA TRP A 48 5.91 16.70 -6.35
C TRP A 48 7.18 15.93 -6.69
N VAL A 49 8.20 16.59 -7.23
CA VAL A 49 9.50 15.97 -7.52
C VAL A 49 10.18 15.50 -6.23
N SER A 50 10.14 16.31 -5.16
CA SER A 50 10.70 15.90 -3.86
C SER A 50 10.01 14.65 -3.29
N LEU A 51 8.69 14.53 -3.47
CA LEU A 51 7.92 13.35 -3.05
C LEU A 51 8.27 12.12 -3.89
N LEU A 52 8.53 12.28 -5.19
CA LEU A 52 9.00 11.18 -6.04
C LEU A 52 10.37 10.68 -5.59
N CYS A 53 11.28 11.57 -5.20
CA CYS A 53 12.55 11.16 -4.61
C CYS A 53 12.35 10.43 -3.27
N ALA A 54 11.42 10.90 -2.44
CA ALA A 54 11.08 10.25 -1.17
C ALA A 54 10.42 8.87 -1.36
N PHE A 55 9.73 8.64 -2.48
CA PHE A 55 9.10 7.35 -2.80
C PHE A 55 10.13 6.21 -2.88
N TRP A 56 11.35 6.47 -3.34
CA TRP A 56 12.41 5.47 -3.36
C TRP A 56 12.88 5.01 -1.98
N ILE A 57 12.63 5.79 -0.93
CA ILE A 57 13.03 5.49 0.44
C ILE A 57 11.88 4.79 1.21
N LEU A 58 10.67 4.82 0.66
CA LEU A 58 9.49 4.29 1.34
C LEU A 58 9.52 2.74 1.29
N PRO A 59 9.44 2.05 2.44
CA PRO A 59 9.38 0.59 2.44
C PRO A 59 8.12 0.10 1.73
N GLU A 60 8.22 -1.04 1.05
CA GLU A 60 7.09 -1.65 0.35
C GLU A 60 5.95 -2.01 1.33
N THR A 61 4.71 -1.94 0.84
CA THR A 61 3.54 -2.21 1.69
C THR A 61 3.42 -3.71 2.01
N PRO A 62 3.11 -4.10 3.27
CA PRO A 62 3.05 -5.51 3.68
C PRO A 62 2.05 -6.34 2.84
N ARG A 63 0.92 -5.76 2.48
CA ARG A 63 -0.12 -6.41 1.66
C ARG A 63 0.35 -6.66 0.25
N TRP A 64 1.10 -5.74 -0.35
CA TRP A 64 1.65 -5.95 -1.68
C TRP A 64 2.65 -7.12 -1.68
N LEU A 65 3.51 -7.18 -0.67
CA LEU A 65 4.42 -8.33 -0.48
C LEU A 65 3.64 -9.65 -0.29
N LEU A 66 2.56 -9.61 0.49
CA LEU A 66 1.67 -10.75 0.72
C LEU A 66 1.01 -11.26 -0.57
N THR A 67 0.48 -10.36 -1.40
CA THR A 67 -0.19 -10.73 -2.66
C THR A 67 0.77 -11.17 -3.75
N ASN A 68 2.01 -10.66 -3.74
CA ASN A 68 3.05 -11.05 -4.71
C ASN A 68 3.83 -12.31 -4.29
N GLY A 69 3.46 -12.95 -3.18
CA GLY A 69 4.11 -14.17 -2.70
C GLY A 69 5.55 -13.96 -2.19
N LYS A 70 5.96 -12.72 -1.94
CA LYS A 70 7.28 -12.36 -1.40
C LYS A 70 7.28 -12.50 0.13
N PHE A 71 7.20 -13.74 0.60
CA PHE A 71 7.04 -14.02 2.04
C PHE A 71 8.30 -13.72 2.88
N ILE A 72 9.50 -13.77 2.28
CA ILE A 72 10.77 -13.51 2.97
C ILE A 72 10.89 -12.02 3.32
N GLU A 73 10.70 -11.14 2.34
CA GLU A 73 10.68 -9.68 2.53
C GLU A 73 9.56 -9.26 3.50
N LEU A 74 8.42 -9.95 3.47
CA LEU A 74 7.32 -9.73 4.40
C LEU A 74 7.69 -10.09 5.85
N GLU A 75 8.36 -11.21 6.09
CA GLU A 75 8.79 -11.62 7.43
C GLU A 75 9.75 -10.59 8.03
N GLU A 76 10.76 -10.15 7.27
CA GLU A 76 11.71 -9.13 7.71
C GLU A 76 11.04 -7.80 8.06
N LEU A 77 10.11 -7.34 7.20
CA LEU A 77 9.35 -6.11 7.43
C LEU A 77 8.49 -6.19 8.70
N LEU A 78 7.81 -7.32 8.93
CA LEU A 78 6.93 -7.52 10.08
C LEU A 78 7.73 -7.69 11.38
N LEU A 79 8.89 -8.35 11.34
CA LEU A 79 9.79 -8.44 12.48
C LEU A 79 10.36 -7.07 12.85
N TYR A 80 10.78 -6.28 11.86
CA TYR A 80 11.22 -4.90 12.10
C TYR A 80 10.11 -4.03 12.72
N ALA A 81 8.87 -4.18 12.24
CA ALA A 81 7.72 -3.49 12.82
C ALA A 81 7.41 -3.98 14.25
N ALA A 82 7.57 -5.27 14.54
CA ALA A 82 7.38 -5.83 15.88
C ALA A 82 8.44 -5.32 16.87
N GLU A 83 9.70 -5.19 16.43
CA GLU A 83 10.80 -4.60 17.19
C GLU A 83 10.50 -3.16 17.59
N LYS A 84 10.09 -2.34 16.62
CA LYS A 84 9.76 -0.92 16.85
C LYS A 84 8.55 -0.74 17.77
N ASN A 85 7.62 -1.68 17.75
CA ASN A 85 6.45 -1.68 18.64
C ASN A 85 6.74 -2.32 20.02
N GLY A 86 7.97 -2.75 20.29
CA GLY A 86 8.36 -3.34 21.58
C GLY A 86 7.68 -4.68 21.90
N LYS A 87 7.26 -5.44 20.87
CA LYS A 87 6.64 -6.76 21.07
C LYS A 87 7.69 -7.82 21.36
N ASP A 88 7.28 -8.86 22.08
CA ASP A 88 8.12 -10.02 22.37
C ASP A 88 8.46 -10.78 21.08
N MET A 89 9.75 -10.77 20.71
CA MET A 89 10.26 -11.27 19.43
C MET A 89 9.94 -12.75 19.19
N LYS A 90 9.94 -13.57 20.24
CA LYS A 90 9.68 -15.01 20.11
C LYS A 90 8.23 -15.28 19.74
N LYS A 91 7.31 -14.55 20.36
CA LYS A 91 5.87 -14.66 20.08
C LYS A 91 5.54 -14.08 18.71
N ALA A 92 6.10 -12.90 18.40
CA ALA A 92 5.91 -12.26 17.11
C ALA A 92 6.36 -13.16 15.94
N LYS A 93 7.53 -13.80 16.04
CA LYS A 93 8.02 -14.69 14.98
C LYS A 93 7.11 -15.91 14.75
N LEU A 94 6.57 -16.50 15.82
CA LEU A 94 5.63 -17.62 15.72
C LEU A 94 4.32 -17.17 15.05
N GLU A 95 3.72 -16.08 15.52
CA GLU A 95 2.48 -15.52 14.95
C GLU A 95 2.64 -15.15 13.46
N ILE A 96 3.77 -14.55 13.09
CA ILE A 96 4.07 -14.17 11.71
C ILE A 96 4.21 -15.41 10.82
N ASN A 97 4.94 -16.44 11.27
CA ASN A 97 5.12 -17.65 10.49
C ASN A 97 3.80 -18.42 10.29
N ASP A 98 2.97 -18.51 11.33
CA ASP A 98 1.64 -19.11 11.24
C ASP A 98 0.73 -18.33 10.28
N PHE A 99 0.79 -16.99 10.32
CA PHE A 99 0.06 -16.12 9.41
C PHE A 99 0.49 -16.29 7.94
N ILE A 100 1.81 -16.36 7.70
CA ILE A 100 2.37 -16.59 6.37
C ILE A 100 1.97 -17.98 5.85
N ALA A 101 2.06 -19.01 6.69
CA ALA A 101 1.66 -20.37 6.33
C ALA A 101 0.18 -20.44 5.96
N TYR A 102 -0.69 -19.78 6.72
CA TYR A 102 -2.12 -19.67 6.42
C TYR A 102 -2.36 -19.01 5.05
N HIS A 103 -1.78 -17.84 4.81
CA HIS A 103 -1.99 -17.13 3.55
C HIS A 103 -1.39 -17.87 2.35
N SER A 104 -0.27 -18.58 2.51
CA SER A 104 0.29 -19.43 1.46
C SER A 104 -0.68 -20.54 1.03
N GLN A 105 -1.38 -21.16 1.98
CA GLN A 105 -2.39 -22.20 1.68
C GLN A 105 -3.61 -21.61 0.98
N VAL A 106 -4.08 -20.46 1.43
CA VAL A 106 -5.23 -19.77 0.82
C VAL A 106 -4.94 -19.42 -0.63
N THR A 107 -3.76 -18.84 -0.92
CA THR A 107 -3.38 -18.50 -2.30
C THR A 107 -3.32 -19.72 -3.21
N LYS A 108 -2.71 -20.82 -2.75
CA LYS A 108 -2.69 -22.10 -3.51
C LYS A 108 -4.08 -22.70 -3.72
N SER A 109 -4.97 -22.57 -2.73
CA SER A 109 -6.36 -23.02 -2.85
C SER A 109 -7.11 -22.21 -3.92
N PHE A 110 -6.93 -20.90 -3.95
CA PHE A 110 -7.55 -20.05 -4.97
C PHE A 110 -7.02 -20.38 -6.37
N GLU A 111 -5.72 -20.58 -6.54
CA GLU A 111 -5.14 -20.98 -7.82
C GLU A 111 -5.71 -22.31 -8.31
N THR A 112 -5.74 -23.34 -7.45
CA THR A 112 -6.28 -24.66 -7.82
C THR A 112 -7.77 -24.63 -8.12
N SER A 113 -8.56 -23.89 -7.34
CA SER A 113 -9.99 -23.66 -7.61
C SER A 113 -10.20 -22.89 -8.91
N PHE A 114 -9.48 -21.80 -9.15
CA PHE A 114 -9.57 -21.02 -10.38
C PHE A 114 -9.19 -21.84 -11.62
N ILE A 115 -8.11 -22.63 -11.53
CA ILE A 115 -7.69 -23.58 -12.56
C ILE A 115 -8.78 -24.63 -12.80
N SER A 116 -9.44 -25.14 -11.76
CA SER A 116 -10.54 -26.11 -11.93
C SER A 116 -11.76 -25.51 -12.62
N LEU A 117 -12.11 -24.24 -12.30
CA LEU A 117 -13.25 -23.53 -12.88
C LEU A 117 -13.02 -23.23 -14.36
N THR A 118 -11.83 -22.76 -14.71
CA THR A 118 -11.43 -22.50 -16.09
C THR A 118 -11.33 -23.78 -16.91
N ARG A 119 -10.78 -24.87 -16.35
CA ARG A 119 -10.79 -26.22 -16.98
C ARG A 119 -12.21 -26.79 -17.13
N GLY A 120 -13.14 -26.44 -16.24
CA GLY A 120 -14.55 -26.81 -16.34
C GLY A 120 -15.24 -26.09 -17.51
N TRP A 121 -14.98 -24.79 -17.65
CA TRP A 121 -15.43 -23.97 -18.77
C TRP A 121 -14.90 -24.47 -20.13
N GLN A 122 -13.63 -24.85 -20.19
CA GLN A 122 -12.99 -25.37 -21.40
C GLN A 122 -13.56 -26.74 -21.83
N ARG A 123 -14.01 -27.56 -20.87
CA ARG A 123 -14.72 -28.83 -21.13
C ARG A 123 -16.12 -28.67 -21.70
N LEU A 124 -16.76 -27.51 -21.54
CA LEU A 124 -18.11 -27.22 -22.05
C LEU A 124 -18.13 -26.75 -23.52
N GLY A 125 -16.98 -26.80 -24.23
CA GLY A 125 -16.92 -26.55 -25.67
C GLY A 125 -16.99 -25.08 -26.09
N PHE A 126 -16.90 -24.14 -25.16
CA PHE A 126 -16.90 -22.70 -25.43
C PHE A 126 -15.52 -22.12 -25.81
N GLY A 127 -14.50 -22.97 -26.03
CA GLY A 127 -13.10 -22.57 -26.26
C GLY A 127 -12.56 -22.75 -27.69
N ASP A 128 -13.28 -23.39 -28.61
CA ASP A 128 -12.72 -23.82 -29.91
C ASP A 128 -13.00 -22.87 -31.08
N LYS A 129 -13.26 -21.57 -30.84
CA LYS A 129 -13.48 -20.60 -31.92
C LYS A 129 -12.77 -19.26 -31.69
N VAL A 130 -11.44 -19.27 -31.68
CA VAL A 130 -10.58 -18.23 -32.27
C VAL A 130 -9.30 -18.88 -32.76
#